data_AF-A0A948CWS3-F1
#
_entry.id   AF-A0A948CWS3-F1
#
_cell.length_a   1.000
_cell.length_b   1.000
_cell.length_c   1.000
_cell.angle_alpha   90.00
_cell.angle_beta   90.00
_cell.angle_gamma   90.00
#
_symmetry.space_group_name_H-M   'P 1'
#
loop_
_entity.id
_entity.type
_entity.pdbx_description
1 polymer ?
#
loop_
_entity_poly.entity_id
_entity_poly.type
_entity_poly.pdbx_seq_one_letter_code
_entity_poly.pdbx_strand_id
1 'polypeptide(L)'
;ATNNGLTLVLAFNYGGRAEIVDASREFAQLVSEKKYKANQLDEKLFSKFLYQPDLPEPDLLIRTSGELRISNFLIWGLAYAELYFTEKYWPDFTKEDLVKAIIEYQKRQRRFGRI
;
A
#
# COMPACT_ATOMS: atom_id res chain seq x y z
N ALA A 1 -13.75 15.70 -5.76
CA ALA A 1 -14.31 15.72 -4.38
C ALA A 1 -13.91 17.02 -3.72
N THR A 2 -14.76 17.63 -2.88
CA THR A 2 -14.48 18.90 -2.18
C THR A 2 -13.97 18.73 -0.74
N ASN A 3 -13.85 17.49 -0.26
CA ASN A 3 -13.32 17.18 1.07
C ASN A 3 -11.78 17.07 1.03
N ASN A 4 -11.11 17.78 1.93
CA ASN A 4 -9.65 17.85 2.05
C ASN A 4 -9.12 17.40 3.43
N GLY A 5 -10.00 16.88 4.31
CA GLY A 5 -9.62 16.50 5.67
C GLY A 5 -9.06 15.08 5.79
N LEU A 6 -9.77 14.09 5.27
CA LEU A 6 -9.39 12.67 5.36
C LEU A 6 -9.80 11.92 4.09
N THR A 7 -8.88 11.13 3.56
CA THR A 7 -9.17 10.11 2.54
C THR A 7 -9.28 8.76 3.22
N LEU A 8 -10.47 8.16 3.17
CA LEU A 8 -10.71 6.79 3.62
C LEU A 8 -10.87 5.88 2.40
N VAL A 9 -10.08 4.81 2.34
CA VAL A 9 -10.10 3.84 1.25
C VAL A 9 -10.52 2.49 1.82
N LEU A 10 -11.62 1.95 1.29
CA LEU A 10 -12.14 0.65 1.70
C LEU A 10 -11.83 -0.39 0.60
N ALA A 11 -10.95 -1.34 0.94
CA ALA A 11 -10.48 -2.37 0.02
C ALA A 11 -11.44 -3.58 0.02
N PHE A 12 -12.48 -3.54 -0.82
CA PHE A 12 -13.42 -4.66 -1.00
C PHE A 12 -13.01 -5.54 -2.18
N ASN A 13 -13.00 -6.86 -1.97
CA ASN A 13 -12.53 -7.84 -2.96
C ASN A 13 -11.14 -7.50 -3.53
N TYR A 14 -10.31 -6.86 -2.71
CA TYR A 14 -8.97 -6.44 -3.09
C TYR A 14 -7.97 -7.59 -2.92
N GLY A 15 -7.02 -7.69 -3.84
CA GLY A 15 -5.83 -8.52 -3.68
C GLY A 15 -4.66 -7.96 -4.47
N GLY A 16 -3.52 -7.76 -3.81
CA GLY A 16 -2.34 -7.13 -4.40
C GLY A 16 -1.76 -7.90 -5.60
N ARG A 17 -1.86 -9.23 -5.61
CA ARG A 17 -1.51 -10.03 -6.80
C ARG A 17 -2.41 -9.73 -8.00
N ALA A 18 -3.72 -9.57 -7.77
CA ALA A 18 -4.65 -9.24 -8.85
C ALA A 18 -4.36 -7.84 -9.39
N GLU A 19 -4.13 -6.87 -8.50
CA GLU A 19 -3.73 -5.52 -8.85
C GLU A 19 -2.48 -5.48 -9.74
N ILE A 20 -1.41 -6.19 -9.36
CA ILE A 20 -0.17 -6.25 -10.15
C ILE A 20 -0.43 -6.88 -11.53
N VAL A 21 -1.23 -7.95 -11.59
CA VAL A 21 -1.55 -8.61 -12.85
C VAL A 21 -2.37 -7.70 -13.77
N ASP A 22 -3.37 -7.01 -13.23
CA ASP A 22 -4.22 -6.12 -14.00
C ASP A 22 -3.45 -4.90 -14.49
N ALA A 23 -2.61 -4.29 -13.64
CA ALA A 23 -1.67 -3.22 -14.01
C ALA A 23 -0.74 -3.66 -15.16
N SER A 24 -0.19 -4.87 -15.07
CA SER A 24 0.68 -5.45 -16.11
C SER A 24 -0.07 -5.69 -17.42
N ARG A 25 -1.32 -6.15 -17.37
CA ARG A 25 -2.17 -6.36 -18.56
C ARG A 25 -2.50 -5.03 -19.23
N GLU A 26 -2.83 -4.00 -18.47
CA GLU A 26 -3.13 -2.67 -19.00
C GLU A 26 -1.91 -2.08 -19.72
N PHE A 27 -0.73 -2.12 -19.10
CA PHE A 27 0.49 -1.66 -19.76
C PHE A 27 0.81 -2.47 -21.02
N ALA A 28 0.69 -3.80 -20.98
CA ALA A 28 0.90 -4.66 -22.15
C ALA A 28 -0.06 -4.31 -23.31
N GLN A 29 -1.33 -4.01 -23.00
CA GLN A 29 -2.30 -3.55 -23.99
C GLN A 29 -1.84 -2.24 -24.66
N LEU A 30 -1.40 -1.25 -23.88
CA LEU A 30 -0.91 0.02 -24.42
C LEU A 30 0.37 -0.13 -25.25
N VAL A 31 1.24 -1.08 -24.92
CA VAL A 31 2.40 -1.45 -25.74
C VAL A 31 1.93 -2.05 -27.07
N SER A 32 0.93 -2.94 -27.07
CA SER A 32 0.36 -3.52 -28.30
C SER A 32 -0.26 -2.46 -29.23
N GLU A 33 -0.84 -1.41 -28.64
CA GLU A 33 -1.40 -0.25 -29.33
C GLU A 33 -0.33 0.76 -29.79
N LYS A 34 0.96 0.47 -29.57
CA LYS A 34 2.11 1.35 -29.88
C LYS A 34 2.08 2.69 -29.15
N LYS A 35 1.34 2.81 -28.03
CA LYS A 35 1.31 4.00 -27.17
C LYS A 35 2.53 4.07 -26.24
N TYR A 36 3.08 2.92 -25.86
CA TYR A 36 4.31 2.78 -25.09
C TYR A 36 5.26 1.76 -25.73
N LYS A 37 6.54 1.82 -25.36
CA LYS A 37 7.50 0.75 -25.57
C LYS A 37 7.72 0.00 -24.26
N ALA A 38 7.87 -1.32 -24.31
CA ALA A 38 8.02 -2.15 -23.11
C ALA A 38 9.19 -1.71 -22.20
N ASN A 39 10.29 -1.23 -22.79
CA ASN A 39 11.47 -0.76 -22.06
C ASN A 39 11.32 0.62 -21.41
N GLN A 40 10.19 1.28 -21.57
CA GLN A 40 9.86 2.51 -20.84
C GLN A 40 9.23 2.24 -19.48
N LEU A 41 8.86 0.98 -19.19
CA LEU A 41 8.29 0.63 -17.90
C LEU A 41 9.37 0.65 -16.82
N ASP A 42 9.22 1.57 -15.89
CA ASP A 42 9.94 1.63 -14.63
C ASP A 42 8.95 1.59 -13.46
N GLU A 43 9.45 1.60 -12.22
CA GLU A 43 8.60 1.57 -11.02
C GLU A 43 7.63 2.76 -10.95
N LYS A 44 8.08 3.94 -11.37
CA LYS A 44 7.27 5.17 -11.36
C LYS A 44 6.13 5.07 -12.36
N LEU A 45 6.39 4.61 -13.58
CA LEU A 45 5.38 4.41 -14.59
C LEU A 45 4.45 3.25 -14.21
N PHE A 46 4.98 2.15 -13.67
CA PHE A 46 4.18 1.01 -13.22
C PHE A 46 3.17 1.41 -12.14
N SER A 47 3.57 2.24 -11.16
CA SER A 47 2.67 2.73 -10.11
C SER A 47 1.42 3.46 -10.65
N LYS A 48 1.49 4.00 -11.87
CA LYS A 48 0.34 4.66 -12.52
C LYS A 48 -0.75 3.70 -12.99
N PHE A 49 -0.45 2.41 -13.06
CA PHE A 49 -1.38 1.36 -13.45
C PHE A 49 -1.97 0.58 -12.27
N LEU A 50 -1.55 0.89 -11.03
CA LEU A 50 -2.18 0.33 -9.83
C LEU A 50 -3.60 0.87 -9.68
N TYR A 51 -4.44 0.21 -8.86
CA TYR A 51 -5.86 0.58 -8.76
C TYR A 51 -6.08 2.00 -8.20
N GLN A 52 -5.10 2.56 -7.48
CA GLN A 52 -5.16 3.89 -6.89
C GLN A 52 -3.81 4.63 -7.05
N PRO A 53 -3.49 5.14 -8.24
CA PRO A 53 -2.18 5.70 -8.58
C PRO A 53 -1.88 7.09 -7.98
N ASP A 54 -2.90 7.72 -7.39
CA ASP A 54 -2.83 9.04 -6.75
C ASP A 54 -2.75 8.94 -5.21
N LEU A 55 -2.93 7.74 -4.65
CA LEU A 55 -2.73 7.54 -3.22
C LEU A 55 -1.23 7.46 -2.91
N PRO A 56 -0.77 8.12 -1.82
CA PRO A 56 0.58 7.90 -1.34
C PRO A 56 0.75 6.46 -0.84
N GLU A 57 1.97 5.96 -0.91
CA GLU A 57 2.33 4.67 -0.30
C GLU A 57 2.13 4.73 1.23
N PRO A 58 1.62 3.66 1.87
CA PRO A 58 1.44 3.65 3.31
C PRO A 58 2.77 3.75 4.05
N ASP A 59 2.85 4.66 5.01
CA ASP A 59 3.97 4.71 5.97
C ASP A 59 3.93 3.56 6.99
N LEU A 60 2.73 3.14 7.37
CA LEU A 60 2.48 2.20 8.46
C LEU A 60 1.32 1.25 8.13
N LEU A 61 1.59 -0.05 8.19
CA LEU A 61 0.56 -1.08 8.22
C LEU A 61 0.32 -1.52 9.66
N ILE A 62 -0.95 -1.46 10.11
CA ILE A 62 -1.38 -2.03 11.37
C ILE A 62 -2.18 -3.30 11.09
N ARG A 63 -1.78 -4.42 11.70
CA ARG A 63 -2.50 -5.69 11.63
C ARG A 63 -2.80 -6.24 13.01
N THR A 64 -4.07 -6.53 13.24
CA THR A 64 -4.63 -7.08 14.48
C THR A 64 -4.60 -8.62 14.48
N SER A 65 -5.05 -9.24 15.58
CA SER A 65 -5.21 -10.69 15.78
C SER A 65 -3.93 -11.54 15.88
N GLY A 66 -2.77 -10.92 16.05
CA GLY A 66 -1.48 -11.61 16.26
C GLY A 66 -0.85 -12.19 14.99
N GLU A 67 -1.45 -11.95 13.84
CA GLU A 67 -1.03 -12.57 12.58
C GLU A 67 0.14 -11.85 11.92
N LEU A 68 1.29 -12.50 11.83
CA LEU A 68 2.54 -11.93 11.29
C LEU A 68 2.67 -12.13 9.77
N ARG A 69 1.71 -11.59 9.02
CA ARG A 69 1.70 -11.66 7.54
C ARG A 69 0.95 -10.46 6.97
N ILE A 70 1.20 -10.09 5.71
CA ILE A 70 0.40 -9.05 5.03
C ILE A 70 -0.83 -9.65 4.32
N SER A 71 -0.82 -10.95 4.03
CA SER A 71 -1.94 -11.69 3.40
C SER A 71 -2.45 -11.06 2.10
N ASN A 72 -1.55 -10.82 1.14
CA ASN A 72 -1.91 -10.27 -0.18
C ASN A 72 -2.48 -8.84 -0.15
N PHE A 73 -2.31 -8.11 0.95
CA PHE A 73 -2.73 -6.71 1.06
C PHE A 73 -1.61 -5.77 0.59
N LEU A 74 -1.92 -4.78 -0.27
CA LEU A 74 -1.04 -3.72 -0.76
C LEU A 74 0.41 -4.15 -1.03
N ILE A 75 0.61 -5.23 -1.81
CA ILE A 75 1.94 -5.84 -2.01
C ILE A 75 2.96 -4.82 -2.53
N TRP A 76 2.59 -4.04 -3.54
CA TRP A 76 3.46 -3.01 -4.09
C TRP A 76 3.66 -1.86 -3.09
N GLY A 77 2.57 -1.29 -2.60
CA GLY A 77 2.62 -0.10 -1.75
C GLY A 77 3.27 -0.31 -0.38
N LEU A 78 3.32 -1.55 0.13
CA LEU A 78 3.94 -1.85 1.42
C LEU A 78 5.44 -2.12 1.36
N ALA A 79 6.09 -1.97 0.18
CA ALA A 79 7.51 -2.27 0.02
C ALA A 79 8.42 -1.56 1.04
N TYR A 80 8.05 -0.34 1.44
CA TYR A 80 8.78 0.48 2.41
C TYR A 80 7.97 0.84 3.67
N ALA A 81 6.78 0.25 3.81
CA ALA A 81 5.93 0.50 4.97
C ALA A 81 6.51 -0.17 6.22
N GLU A 82 6.41 0.51 7.37
CA GLU A 82 6.63 -0.13 8.65
C GLU A 82 5.45 -1.05 8.99
N LEU A 83 5.75 -2.20 9.58
CA LEU A 83 4.73 -3.19 9.92
C LEU A 83 4.55 -3.27 11.44
N TYR A 84 3.35 -2.97 11.90
CA TYR A 84 2.93 -3.07 13.30
C TYR A 84 1.90 -4.18 13.45
N PHE A 85 2.25 -5.20 14.22
CA PHE A 85 1.39 -6.33 14.51
C PHE A 85 0.96 -6.28 15.98
N THR A 86 -0.31 -6.54 16.26
CA THR A 86 -0.85 -6.62 17.63
C THR A 86 -1.71 -7.86 17.80
N GLU A 87 -1.63 -8.49 18.97
CA GLU A 87 -2.45 -9.63 19.36
C GLU A 87 -3.93 -9.26 19.57
N LYS A 88 -4.23 -7.98 19.76
CA LYS A 88 -5.60 -7.48 19.97
C LYS A 88 -6.48 -7.76 18.75
N TYR A 89 -7.71 -8.23 18.95
CA TYR A 89 -8.67 -8.42 17.86
C TYR A 89 -9.23 -7.09 17.34
N TRP A 90 -9.66 -7.06 16.08
CA TRP A 90 -10.18 -5.84 15.44
C TRP A 90 -11.36 -5.20 16.20
N PRO A 91 -12.39 -5.94 16.67
CA PRO A 91 -13.49 -5.35 17.42
C PRO A 91 -13.06 -4.68 18.73
N ASP A 92 -11.93 -5.11 19.30
CA ASP A 92 -11.41 -4.56 20.54
C ASP A 92 -10.43 -3.39 20.30
N PHE A 93 -9.96 -3.17 19.07
CA PHE A 93 -8.95 -2.15 18.75
C PHE A 93 -9.48 -0.73 18.99
N THR A 94 -8.82 0.05 19.87
CA THR A 94 -9.29 1.38 20.25
C THR A 94 -8.43 2.50 19.66
N LYS A 95 -8.87 3.75 19.84
CA LYS A 95 -8.11 4.95 19.47
C LYS A 95 -6.76 5.01 20.18
N GLU A 96 -6.69 4.59 21.44
CA GLU A 96 -5.45 4.55 22.23
C GLU A 96 -4.45 3.57 21.61
N ASP A 97 -4.91 2.46 21.02
CA ASP A 97 -4.05 1.50 20.34
C ASP A 97 -3.53 2.03 19.00
N LEU A 98 -4.34 2.81 18.27
CA LEU A 98 -3.87 3.55 17.09
C LEU A 98 -2.76 4.54 17.48
N VAL A 99 -2.95 5.30 18.56
CA VAL A 99 -1.93 6.24 19.05
C VAL A 99 -0.66 5.50 19.44
N LYS A 100 -0.76 4.35 20.12
CA LYS A 100 0.41 3.52 20.44
C LYS A 100 1.14 3.05 19.18
N ALA A 101 0.42 2.57 18.16
CA ALA A 101 1.02 2.13 16.90
C ALA A 101 1.78 3.28 16.20
N ILE A 102 1.23 4.50 16.22
CA ILE A 102 1.89 5.69 15.68
C ILE A 102 3.13 6.06 16.48
N ILE A 103 3.07 6.00 17.82
CA ILE A 103 4.24 6.25 18.68
C ILE A 103 5.35 5.24 18.39
N GLU A 104 5.02 3.95 18.24
CA GLU A 104 6.00 2.91 17.89
C GLU A 104 6.59 3.12 16.50
N TYR A 105 5.80 3.55 15.52
CA TYR A 105 6.30 3.98 14.22
C TYR A 105 7.31 5.13 14.34
N GLN A 106 7.00 6.16 15.14
CA GLN A 106 7.88 7.32 15.34
C GLN A 106 9.21 7.00 16.05
N LYS A 107 9.24 5.97 16.91
CA LYS A 107 10.45 5.53 17.61
C LYS A 107 11.45 4.85 16.70
N ARG A 108 10.99 4.27 15.58
CA ARG A 108 11.89 3.61 14.64
C ARG A 108 12.75 4.67 14.00
N GLN A 109 14.06 4.57 14.23
CA GLN A 109 15.00 5.37 13.47
C GLN A 109 14.79 5.03 12.01
N ARG A 110 14.29 5.99 11.23
CA ARG A 110 14.31 5.89 9.78
C ARG A 110 15.76 5.65 9.41
N ARG A 111 16.11 4.40 9.14
CA ARG A 111 17.25 4.07 8.31
C ARG A 111 16.82 4.49 6.92
N PHE A 112 16.76 5.80 6.68
CA PHE A 112 16.92 6.30 5.33
C PHE A 112 18.25 5.70 4.88
N GLY A 113 18.17 4.59 4.14
CA GLY A 113 19.18 4.34 3.14
C GLY A 113 19.30 5.66 2.41
N ARG A 114 20.51 6.23 2.41
CA ARG A 114 20.83 7.35 1.54
C ARG A 114 20.33 6.95 0.15
N ILE A 115 19.23 7.54 -0.28
CA ILE A 115 18.86 7.64 -1.69
C ILE A 115 19.40 8.98 -2.13
#